data_AF-A0A5P1FQ60-F1
#
_entry.id   AF-A0A5P1FQ60-F1
#
_cell.length_a   1.000
_cell.length_b   1.000
_cell.length_c   1.000
_cell.angle_alpha   90.00
_cell.angle_beta   90.00
_cell.angle_gamma   90.00
#
_symmetry.space_group_name_H-M   'P 1'
#
loop_
_entity.id
_entity.type
_entity.pdbx_description
1 polymer ?
#
loop_
_entity_poly.entity_id
_entity_poly.type
_entity_poly.pdbx_seq_one_letter_code
_entity_poly.pdbx_strand_id
1 'polypeptide(L)'
;MRRKRTSSLSILSSKRAPRDYYKGKNCKSTGFHTRKGGYVLQDEKLPRYIVPDLTDFKQKSEQAGDKRCIRGLIMDKARSFELSTQLIQSLVLTEFLLKLNLI
;
A
#
# COMPACT_ATOMS: atom_id res chain seq x y z
N MET A 1 -8.41 -41.17 24.68
CA MET A 1 -9.17 -39.92 24.88
C MET A 1 -8.67 -38.84 23.90
N ARG A 2 -9.43 -38.49 22.86
CA ARG A 2 -9.04 -37.45 21.88
C ARG A 2 -9.20 -36.07 22.52
N ARG A 3 -8.09 -35.47 22.98
CA ARG A 3 -8.07 -34.09 23.48
C ARG A 3 -8.61 -33.15 22.39
N LYS A 4 -9.73 -32.48 22.65
CA LYS A 4 -10.17 -31.31 21.89
C LYS A 4 -9.15 -30.19 22.15
N ARG A 5 -8.46 -29.71 21.11
CA ARG A 5 -7.43 -28.68 21.25
C ARG A 5 -8.04 -27.29 21.07
N THR A 6 -7.54 -26.35 21.87
CA THR A 6 -7.87 -24.93 21.88
C THR A 6 -7.77 -24.33 20.47
N SER A 7 -8.76 -23.53 20.09
CA SER A 7 -8.83 -22.79 18.82
C SER A 7 -7.72 -21.72 18.63
N SER A 8 -6.70 -21.72 19.50
CA SER A 8 -5.62 -20.73 19.56
C SER A 8 -4.26 -21.25 19.05
N LEU A 9 -4.19 -22.44 18.46
CA LEU A 9 -2.95 -22.90 17.84
C LEU A 9 -2.60 -22.03 16.63
N SER A 10 -1.40 -21.42 16.66
CA SER A 10 -0.85 -20.66 15.55
C SER A 10 -0.87 -21.47 14.25
N ILE A 11 -1.06 -20.80 13.11
CA ILE A 11 -1.13 -21.44 11.78
C ILE A 11 0.05 -22.39 11.57
N LEU A 12 -0.28 -23.63 11.18
CA LEU A 12 0.71 -24.66 10.89
C LEU A 12 1.58 -24.23 9.69
N SER A 13 2.89 -24.25 9.92
CA SER A 13 3.94 -23.91 8.97
C SER A 13 4.81 -25.15 8.77
N SER A 14 5.45 -25.28 7.62
CA SER A 14 6.35 -26.39 7.28
C SER A 14 7.48 -26.63 8.28
N LYS A 15 7.80 -25.65 9.14
CA LYS A 15 8.82 -25.79 10.20
C LYS A 15 8.26 -26.22 11.57
N ARG A 16 6.96 -26.06 11.80
CA ARG A 16 6.31 -26.36 13.11
C ARG A 16 5.58 -27.70 13.12
N ALA A 17 5.44 -28.31 11.96
CA ALA A 17 4.62 -29.49 11.74
C ALA A 17 5.47 -30.78 11.81
N PRO A 18 4.84 -31.96 11.99
CA PRO A 18 5.52 -33.24 11.85
C PRO A 18 6.11 -33.42 10.44
N ARG A 19 7.05 -34.37 10.30
CA ARG A 19 7.88 -34.58 9.09
C ARG A 19 7.07 -34.73 7.80
N ASP A 20 5.89 -35.33 7.87
CA ASP A 20 5.05 -35.61 6.69
C ASP A 20 4.21 -34.40 6.23
N TYR A 21 4.27 -33.28 6.95
CA TYR A 21 3.55 -32.07 6.57
C TYR A 21 4.42 -31.15 5.71
N TYR A 22 4.19 -31.23 4.40
CA TYR A 22 4.85 -30.37 3.43
C TYR A 22 3.92 -29.23 2.96
N LYS A 23 4.16 -28.02 3.47
CA LYS A 23 3.48 -26.79 3.03
C LYS A 23 4.47 -25.82 2.39
N GLY A 24 4.26 -25.52 1.11
CA GLY A 24 5.04 -24.55 0.35
C GLY A 24 4.83 -23.09 0.80
N LYS A 25 5.65 -22.19 0.27
CA LYS A 25 5.59 -20.74 0.51
C LYS A 25 5.01 -19.97 -0.68
N ASN A 26 4.04 -20.55 -1.36
CA ASN A 26 3.43 -20.00 -2.58
C ASN A 26 4.43 -19.70 -3.71
N CYS A 27 5.61 -20.34 -3.69
CA CYS A 27 6.59 -20.24 -4.75
C CYS A 27 5.98 -20.83 -6.04
N LYS A 28 6.16 -20.12 -7.16
CA LYS A 28 5.75 -20.62 -8.47
C LYS A 28 6.67 -21.76 -8.89
N SER A 29 6.12 -22.77 -9.55
CA SER A 29 6.89 -23.93 -10.01
C SER A 29 7.83 -23.54 -11.15
N THR A 30 9.11 -23.88 -11.02
CA THR A 30 10.14 -23.69 -12.07
C THR A 30 10.21 -24.86 -13.05
N GLY A 31 9.47 -25.95 -12.79
CA GLY A 31 9.56 -27.20 -13.52
C GLY A 31 8.54 -28.22 -13.05
N PHE A 32 8.85 -29.52 -13.16
CA PHE A 32 7.94 -30.60 -12.77
C PHE A 32 8.64 -31.75 -12.04
N HIS A 33 7.87 -32.50 -11.24
CA HIS A 33 8.35 -33.73 -10.59
C HIS A 33 8.24 -34.92 -11.55
N THR A 34 9.30 -35.73 -11.58
CA THR A 34 9.34 -36.98 -12.35
C THR A 34 8.68 -38.13 -11.59
N ARG A 35 8.29 -39.20 -12.29
CA ARG A 35 7.69 -40.40 -11.70
C ARG A 35 8.57 -41.06 -10.62
N LYS A 36 9.89 -40.91 -10.72
CA LYS A 36 10.88 -41.47 -9.77
C LYS A 36 11.32 -40.47 -8.70
N GLY A 37 10.57 -39.39 -8.47
CA GLY A 37 10.84 -38.43 -7.39
C GLY A 37 11.92 -37.38 -7.68
N GLY A 38 12.56 -37.40 -8.85
CA GLY A 38 13.43 -36.32 -9.30
C GLY A 38 12.65 -35.06 -9.71
N TYR A 39 13.36 -33.95 -9.94
CA TYR A 39 12.79 -32.69 -10.42
C TYR A 39 13.49 -32.24 -11.70
N VAL A 40 12.73 -31.85 -12.72
CA VAL A 40 13.25 -31.33 -13.99
C VAL A 40 12.89 -29.85 -14.10
N LEU A 41 13.91 -29.01 -14.25
CA LEU A 41 13.76 -27.56 -14.46
C LEU A 41 13.39 -27.25 -15.91
N GLN A 42 12.56 -26.22 -16.10
CA GLN A 42 12.22 -25.70 -17.42
C GLN A 42 12.70 -24.26 -17.53
N ASP A 43 13.61 -24.00 -18.46
CA ASP A 43 14.24 -22.68 -18.64
C ASP A 43 13.25 -21.57 -19.00
N GLU A 44 12.13 -21.92 -19.62
CA GLU A 44 11.04 -20.99 -19.95
C GLU A 44 10.33 -20.44 -18.71
N LYS A 45 10.27 -21.23 -17.63
CA LYS A 45 9.61 -20.84 -16.37
C LYS A 45 10.54 -20.06 -15.44
N LEU A 46 11.83 -19.99 -15.78
CA LEU A 46 12.81 -19.30 -14.96
C LEU A 46 12.76 -17.79 -15.23
N PRO A 47 12.60 -16.94 -14.20
CA PRO A 47 12.58 -15.50 -14.39
C PRO A 47 13.96 -15.02 -14.88
N ARG A 48 13.99 -14.30 -16.00
CA ARG A 48 15.19 -13.65 -16.53
C ARG A 48 15.13 -12.17 -16.21
N TYR A 49 16.01 -11.72 -15.33
CA TYR A 49 16.14 -10.30 -15.01
C TYR A 49 17.14 -9.66 -15.97
N ILE A 50 16.64 -8.77 -16.83
CA ILE A 50 17.50 -7.94 -17.68
C ILE A 50 17.91 -6.75 -16.83
N VAL A 51 19.13 -6.81 -16.30
CA VAL A 51 19.72 -5.72 -15.53
C VAL A 51 20.51 -4.84 -16.50
N PRO A 52 20.09 -3.59 -16.74
CA PRO A 52 20.86 -2.67 -17.58
C PRO A 52 22.15 -2.26 -16.86
N ASP A 53 23.17 -1.88 -17.64
CA ASP A 53 24.41 -1.33 -17.11
C ASP A 53 24.16 0.03 -16.46
N LEU A 54 24.71 0.21 -15.25
CA LEU A 54 24.49 1.38 -14.40
C LEU A 54 25.72 2.29 -14.31
N THR A 55 26.79 1.99 -15.05
CA THR A 55 28.14 2.53 -14.84
C THR A 55 28.22 4.07 -14.95
N ASP A 56 27.33 4.74 -15.70
CA ASP A 56 27.31 6.21 -15.84
C ASP A 56 25.99 6.90 -15.40
N PHE A 57 25.18 6.26 -14.55
CA PHE A 57 23.94 6.87 -14.05
C PHE A 57 24.23 8.08 -13.12
N LYS A 58 24.19 9.29 -13.69
CA LYS A 58 24.37 10.57 -12.96
C LYS A 58 23.20 10.94 -12.03
N GLN A 59 22.13 10.14 -12.01
CA GLN A 59 20.92 10.42 -11.26
C GLN A 59 21.01 9.84 -9.85
N LYS A 60 21.33 10.70 -8.87
CA LYS A 60 21.22 10.32 -7.45
C LYS A 60 19.75 10.01 -7.14
N SER A 61 19.49 8.87 -6.50
CA SER A 61 18.17 8.47 -5.98
C SER A 61 17.58 9.49 -4.99
N GLU A 62 18.43 10.40 -4.52
CA GLU A 62 18.06 11.60 -3.79
C GLU A 62 17.95 12.76 -4.77
N GLN A 63 16.79 12.89 -5.40
CA GLN A 63 16.33 14.23 -5.73
C GLN A 63 16.18 14.94 -4.39
N ALA A 64 17.10 15.86 -4.08
CA ALA A 64 16.93 16.86 -3.04
C ALA A 64 15.81 17.81 -3.49
N GLY A 65 14.57 17.29 -3.51
CA GLY A 65 13.38 18.08 -3.68
C GLY A 65 13.28 19.02 -2.49
N ASP A 66 13.34 20.31 -2.78
CA ASP A 66 13.12 21.36 -1.81
C ASP A 66 11.74 21.13 -1.16
N LYS A 67 11.72 20.64 0.09
CA LYS A 67 10.50 20.19 0.81
C LYS A 67 9.51 21.33 1.09
N ARG A 68 9.78 22.54 0.57
CA ARG A 68 9.02 23.77 0.78
C ARG A 68 7.82 23.92 -0.16
N CYS A 69 7.83 23.32 -1.35
CA CYS A 69 6.80 23.60 -2.37
C CYS A 69 5.44 22.94 -2.05
N ILE A 70 5.40 21.77 -1.41
CA ILE A 70 4.13 21.04 -1.19
C ILE A 70 3.30 21.60 -0.02
N ARG A 71 3.91 22.36 0.89
CA ARG A 71 3.18 23.02 1.99
C ARG A 71 2.37 24.24 1.54
N GLY A 72 2.73 24.89 0.43
CA GLY A 72 2.01 26.06 -0.09
C GLY A 72 0.61 25.72 -0.59
N LEU A 73 0.49 24.65 -1.40
CA LEU A 73 -0.76 24.25 -2.04
C LEU A 73 -1.87 23.81 -1.05
N ILE A 74 -1.51 23.39 0.16
CA ILE A 74 -2.48 22.94 1.18
C ILE A 74 -3.06 24.14 1.96
N MET A 75 -2.31 25.22 2.14
CA MET A 75 -2.77 26.40 2.88
C MET A 75 -3.75 27.27 2.07
N ASP A 76 -3.62 27.30 0.74
CA ASP A 76 -4.52 28.08 -0.12
C ASP A 76 -5.95 27.52 -0.12
N LYS A 77 -6.11 26.20 -0.07
CA LYS A 77 -7.44 25.55 -0.06
C LYS A 77 -8.17 25.73 1.27
N ALA A 78 -7.44 25.77 2.38
CA ALA A 78 -8.00 26.05 3.71
C ALA A 78 -8.54 27.49 3.79
N ARG A 79 -7.79 28.45 3.23
CA ARG A 79 -8.19 29.87 3.23
C ARG A 79 -9.42 30.15 2.36
N SER A 80 -9.57 29.44 1.23
CA SER A 80 -10.79 29.53 0.40
C SER A 80 -12.04 29.02 1.12
N PHE A 81 -11.91 27.97 1.95
CA PHE A 81 -13.05 27.44 2.71
C PHE A 81 -13.51 28.43 3.79
N GLU A 82 -12.55 29.02 4.51
CA GLU A 82 -12.83 29.95 5.61
C GLU A 82 -13.48 31.26 5.14
N LEU A 83 -13.04 31.80 3.99
CA LEU A 83 -13.66 32.97 3.36
C LEU A 83 -15.09 32.67 2.85
N SER A 84 -15.35 31.45 2.37
CA SER A 84 -16.70 31.06 1.93
C SER A 84 -17.69 30.97 3.09
N THR A 85 -17.26 30.48 4.25
CA THR A 85 -18.10 30.40 5.44
C THR A 85 -18.44 31.77 6.02
N GLN A 86 -17.49 32.72 5.98
CA GLN A 86 -17.74 34.11 6.44
C GLN A 86 -18.75 34.83 5.54
N LEU A 87 -18.64 34.69 4.21
CA LEU A 87 -19.57 35.31 3.26
C LEU A 87 -21.00 34.77 3.42
N ILE A 88 -21.15 33.46 3.64
CA ILE A 88 -22.46 32.84 3.87
C ILE A 88 -23.08 33.36 5.17
N GLN A 89 -22.29 33.46 6.25
CA GLN A 89 -22.77 34.01 7.52
C GLN A 89 -23.20 35.48 7.40
N SER A 90 -22.45 36.31 6.68
CA SER A 90 -22.85 37.71 6.46
C SER A 90 -24.14 37.82 5.64
N LEU A 91 -24.32 36.99 4.61
CA LEU A 91 -25.53 37.01 3.78
C LEU A 91 -26.78 36.58 4.55
N VAL A 92 -26.66 35.53 5.38
CA VAL A 92 -27.77 35.07 6.23
C VAL A 92 -28.13 36.12 7.29
N LEU A 93 -27.15 36.83 7.86
CA LEU A 93 -27.41 37.91 8.81
C LEU A 93 -28.12 39.09 8.13
N THR A 94 -27.70 39.48 6.92
CA THR A 94 -28.36 40.57 6.18
C THR A 94 -29.79 40.22 5.77
N GLU A 95 -30.04 38.98 5.34
CA GLU A 95 -31.40 38.48 5.06
C GLU A 95 -32.28 38.48 6.32
N PHE A 96 -31.72 38.11 7.46
CA PHE A 96 -32.44 38.10 8.75
C PHE A 96 -32.74 39.52 9.25
N LEU A 97 -31.78 40.45 9.13
CA LEU A 97 -31.95 41.85 9.52
C LEU A 97 -32.93 42.61 8.60
N LEU A 98 -32.94 42.31 7.28
CA LEU A 98 -33.95 42.81 6.34
C LEU A 98 -35.36 42.34 6.71
N LYS A 99 -35.53 41.08 7.15
CA LYS A 99 -36.83 40.57 7.63
C LYS A 99 -37.30 41.21 8.94
N LEU A 100 -36.38 41.70 9.76
CA LEU A 100 -36.68 42.43 10.99
C LEU A 100 -36.80 43.94 10.78
N ASN A 101 -36.65 44.44 9.54
CA ASN A 101 -36.80 45.85 9.16
C ASN A 101 -35.93 46.80 10.01
N LEU A 102 -34.74 46.34 10.40
CA LEU A 102 -33.80 47.07 11.26
C LEU A 102 -32.66 47.74 10.48
N ILE A 103 -32.74 47.69 9.14
CA ILE A 103 -31.93 48.47 8.18
C ILE A 103 -32.87 48.95 7.09
#